data_AF-A0A968Z1J3-F1
#
_entry.id   AF-A0A968Z1J3-F1
#
_cell.length_a   1.000
_cell.length_b   1.000
_cell.length_c   1.000
_cell.angle_alpha   90.00
_cell.angle_beta   90.00
_cell.angle_gamma   90.00
#
_symmetry.space_group_name_H-M   'P 1'
#
loop_
_entity.id
_entity.type
_entity.pdbx_description
1 polymer ?
#
loop_
_entity_poly.entity_id
_entity_poly.type
_entity_poly.pdbx_seq_one_letter_code
_entity_poly.pdbx_strand_id
1 'polypeptide(L)'
;MLRESVLNPAQVRPVDSLRLPFLDPGGVLFCDFDGPFVDVSDRYYSTYKLGLAATKAFYQSQEITPSICPLSKSQFWQLKQNRTADAAIARWSGLEKEQIPFFLGQVQQIVNQPTLLHQDSLQAGLHRAVHLLKRYGVSLVIVTLRHSVQVKQILREANLEPLISGIYGTSDVDMAYLNHSEHKTALLEQRSQTKIFSRTKPAW
;
A
#
# COMPACT_ATOMS: atom_id res chain seq x y z
N MET A 1 26.48 -20.37 -21.80
CA MET A 1 25.33 -20.53 -22.72
C MET A 1 24.10 -20.83 -21.88
N LEU A 2 23.30 -19.83 -21.54
CA LEU A 2 22.01 -19.99 -20.87
C LEU A 2 20.94 -19.69 -21.92
N ARG A 3 20.08 -20.67 -22.20
CA ARG A 3 18.96 -20.55 -23.13
C ARG A 3 17.88 -19.67 -22.50
N GLU A 4 17.63 -18.52 -23.11
CA GLU A 4 16.41 -17.75 -22.87
C GLU A 4 15.20 -18.59 -23.27
N SER A 5 14.35 -18.94 -22.29
CA SER A 5 13.03 -19.50 -22.55
C SER A 5 12.13 -18.38 -23.04
N VAL A 6 12.14 -18.15 -24.35
CA VAL A 6 11.14 -17.32 -25.03
C VAL A 6 9.78 -17.99 -24.84
N LEU A 7 8.91 -17.38 -24.04
CA LEU A 7 7.53 -17.81 -23.89
C LEU A 7 6.84 -17.74 -25.26
N ASN A 8 6.26 -18.85 -25.69
CA ASN A 8 5.55 -18.98 -26.96
C ASN A 8 4.32 -18.03 -26.98
N PRO A 9 4.19 -17.11 -27.95
CA PRO A 9 3.08 -16.16 -28.01
C PRO A 9 1.70 -16.83 -28.12
N ALA A 10 1.63 -18.11 -28.50
CA ALA A 10 0.39 -18.89 -28.51
C ALA A 10 -0.12 -19.33 -27.12
N GLN A 11 0.68 -19.17 -26.05
CA GLN A 11 0.28 -19.49 -24.67
C GLN A 11 -0.24 -18.28 -23.89
N VAL A 12 -0.23 -17.08 -24.47
CA VAL A 12 -0.87 -15.91 -23.88
C VAL A 12 -2.36 -15.97 -24.21
N ARG A 13 -3.17 -16.48 -23.25
CA ARG A 13 -4.63 -16.47 -23.40
C ARG A 13 -5.12 -15.04 -23.66
N PRO A 14 -5.99 -14.81 -24.66
CA PRO A 14 -6.62 -13.51 -24.86
C PRO A 14 -7.35 -13.12 -23.58
N VAL A 15 -7.18 -11.86 -23.16
CA VAL A 15 -7.84 -11.28 -21.97
C VAL A 15 -9.36 -11.42 -22.04
N ASP A 16 -9.91 -11.52 -23.24
CA ASP A 16 -11.34 -11.71 -23.50
C ASP A 16 -11.89 -13.07 -23.00
N SER A 17 -11.01 -14.02 -22.62
CA SER A 17 -11.40 -15.32 -22.07
C SER A 17 -11.44 -15.38 -20.53
N LEU A 18 -10.97 -14.33 -19.85
CA LEU A 18 -11.12 -14.22 -18.39
C LEU A 18 -12.53 -13.72 -18.07
N ARG A 19 -13.51 -14.63 -18.06
CA ARG A 19 -14.72 -14.40 -17.25
C ARG A 19 -14.25 -14.34 -15.81
N LEU A 20 -14.14 -13.13 -15.25
CA LEU A 20 -13.93 -12.93 -13.82
C LEU A 20 -15.26 -13.26 -13.15
N PRO A 21 -15.45 -14.47 -12.58
CA PRO A 21 -16.77 -14.99 -12.22
C PRO A 21 -17.38 -14.29 -10.98
N PHE A 22 -16.72 -13.24 -10.50
CA PHE A 22 -17.08 -12.48 -9.30
C PHE A 22 -17.29 -10.98 -9.57
N LEU A 23 -17.17 -10.54 -10.84
CA LEU A 23 -17.37 -9.15 -11.21
C LEU A 23 -18.61 -9.04 -12.07
N ASP A 24 -19.74 -8.87 -11.40
CA ASP A 24 -20.98 -8.49 -12.07
C ASP A 24 -20.76 -7.16 -12.78
N PRO A 25 -21.19 -7.01 -14.05
CA PRO A 25 -21.25 -5.71 -14.70
C PRO A 25 -22.02 -4.73 -13.82
N GLY A 26 -21.39 -3.60 -13.46
CA GLY A 26 -21.94 -2.62 -12.50
C GLY A 26 -21.52 -2.83 -11.04
N GLY A 27 -20.71 -3.83 -10.74
CA GLY A 27 -20.09 -4.02 -9.42
C GLY A 27 -19.15 -2.89 -9.02
N VAL A 28 -18.90 -2.76 -7.72
CA VAL A 28 -17.95 -1.78 -7.16
C VAL A 28 -16.81 -2.52 -6.48
N LEU A 29 -15.58 -2.27 -6.93
CA LEU A 29 -14.37 -2.74 -6.25
C LEU A 29 -13.83 -1.64 -5.34
N PHE A 30 -13.73 -1.92 -4.05
CA PHE A 30 -13.01 -1.08 -3.09
C PHE A 30 -11.61 -1.65 -2.88
N CYS A 31 -10.60 -0.79 -2.91
CA CYS A 31 -9.21 -1.21 -2.76
C CYS A 31 -8.40 -0.16 -2.01
N ASP A 32 -7.32 -0.60 -1.37
CA ASP A 32 -6.30 0.31 -0.87
C ASP A 32 -5.44 0.83 -2.02
N PHE A 33 -4.67 1.89 -1.75
CA PHE A 33 -3.71 2.47 -2.69
C PHE A 33 -2.32 1.85 -2.51
N ASP A 34 -1.78 1.93 -1.30
CA ASP A 34 -0.47 1.36 -0.96
C ASP A 34 -0.55 -0.17 -0.99
N GLY A 35 0.26 -0.80 -1.85
CA GLY A 35 0.18 -2.22 -2.18
C GLY A 35 -0.46 -2.45 -3.55
N PRO A 36 -1.79 -2.34 -3.72
CA PRO A 36 -2.45 -2.66 -5.01
C PRO A 36 -2.10 -1.71 -6.17
N PHE A 37 -1.91 -0.42 -5.89
CA PHE A 37 -1.53 0.57 -6.90
C PHE A 37 -0.04 0.89 -6.84
N VAL A 38 0.48 1.02 -5.63
CA VAL A 38 1.87 1.45 -5.41
C VAL A 38 2.65 0.34 -4.75
N ASP A 39 3.79 -0.04 -5.34
CA ASP A 39 4.82 -0.80 -4.65
C ASP A 39 5.52 0.12 -3.65
N VAL A 40 5.32 -0.18 -2.37
CA VAL A 40 5.88 0.55 -1.23
C VAL A 40 7.01 -0.24 -0.56
N SER A 41 7.46 -1.35 -1.16
CA SER A 41 8.42 -2.27 -0.56
C SER A 41 9.78 -1.62 -0.28
N ASP A 42 10.26 -0.76 -1.17
CA ASP A 42 11.51 -0.01 -0.98
C ASP A 42 11.41 1.00 0.14
N ARG A 43 10.30 1.75 0.20
CA ARG A 43 10.04 2.69 1.29
C ARG A 43 10.01 1.99 2.64
N TYR A 44 9.23 0.92 2.75
CA TYR A 44 9.09 0.19 4.00
C TYR A 44 10.41 -0.45 4.44
N TYR A 45 11.18 -1.00 3.50
CA TYR A 45 12.49 -1.57 3.81
C TYR A 45 13.51 -0.49 4.23
N SER A 46 13.49 0.67 3.57
CA SER A 46 14.34 1.82 3.95
C SER A 46 13.99 2.33 5.35
N THR A 47 12.70 2.49 5.66
CA THR A 47 12.23 2.82 7.01
C THR A 47 12.73 1.81 8.05
N TYR A 48 12.61 0.51 7.76
CA TYR A 48 13.11 -0.56 8.63
C TYR A 48 14.62 -0.43 8.88
N LYS A 49 15.42 -0.22 7.84
CA LYS A 49 16.87 -0.05 7.94
C LYS A 49 17.25 1.19 8.75
N LEU A 50 16.55 2.31 8.54
CA LEU A 50 16.77 3.54 9.28
C LEU A 50 16.40 3.38 10.76
N GLY A 51 15.26 2.73 11.05
CA GLY A 51 14.85 2.42 12.43
C GLY A 51 15.88 1.55 13.17
N LEU A 52 16.42 0.52 12.50
CA LEU A 52 17.51 -0.29 13.06
C LEU A 52 18.78 0.53 13.30
N ALA A 53 19.16 1.40 12.36
CA ALA A 53 20.35 2.24 12.50
C ALA A 53 20.22 3.24 13.66
N ALA A 54 19.05 3.89 13.78
CA ALA A 54 18.75 4.80 14.89
C ALA A 54 18.77 4.07 16.23
N THR A 55 18.18 2.87 16.29
CA THR A 55 18.20 2.03 17.50
C THR A 55 19.63 1.66 17.88
N LYS A 56 20.44 1.23 16.91
CA LYS A 56 21.86 0.94 17.14
C LYS A 56 22.60 2.12 17.73
N ALA A 57 22.47 3.29 17.13
CA ALA A 57 23.15 4.51 17.57
C ALA A 57 22.75 4.91 19.00
N PHE A 58 21.45 4.84 19.33
CA PHE A 58 20.93 5.19 20.66
C PHE A 58 21.45 4.28 21.79
N TYR A 59 21.55 2.97 21.53
CA TYR A 59 22.10 2.06 22.54
C TYR A 59 23.63 2.14 22.62
N GLN A 60 24.32 2.40 21.50
CA GLN A 60 25.76 2.62 21.49
C GLN A 60 26.16 3.85 22.30
N SER A 61 25.37 4.93 22.29
CA SER A 61 25.62 6.09 23.16
C SER A 61 25.43 5.81 24.65
N GLN A 62 24.85 4.65 25.00
CA GLN A 62 24.71 4.15 26.37
C GLN A 62 25.69 3.00 26.66
N GLU A 63 26.74 2.86 25.83
CA GLU A 63 27.75 1.80 25.94
C GLU A 63 27.19 0.37 25.77
N ILE A 64 25.96 0.24 25.24
CA ILE A 64 25.33 -1.04 24.90
C ILE A 64 25.52 -1.28 23.41
N THR A 65 26.11 -2.40 23.02
CA THR A 65 26.28 -2.76 21.61
C THR A 65 25.24 -3.80 21.20
N PRO A 66 24.09 -3.41 20.62
CA PRO A 66 23.07 -4.36 20.23
C PRO A 66 23.55 -5.21 19.03
N SER A 67 23.35 -6.52 19.14
CA SER A 67 23.68 -7.48 18.08
C SER A 67 22.58 -7.50 17.01
N ILE A 68 22.61 -6.52 16.12
CA ILE A 68 21.60 -6.37 15.06
C ILE A 68 22.06 -7.09 13.79
N CYS A 69 21.23 -8.02 13.31
CA CYS A 69 21.38 -8.69 12.02
C CYS A 69 20.18 -8.34 11.12
N PRO A 70 20.28 -7.32 10.26
CA PRO A 70 19.17 -6.90 9.42
C PRO A 70 18.76 -8.00 8.44
N LEU A 71 17.46 -8.23 8.31
CA LEU A 71 16.89 -9.08 7.27
C LEU A 71 17.16 -8.49 5.89
N SER A 72 17.22 -9.33 4.86
CA SER A 72 17.24 -8.86 3.47
C SER A 72 15.89 -8.23 3.10
N LYS A 73 15.86 -7.42 2.02
CA LYS A 73 14.61 -6.82 1.52
C LYS A 73 13.55 -7.89 1.23
N SER A 74 13.92 -8.99 0.58
CA SER A 74 12.99 -10.07 0.23
C SER A 74 12.42 -10.76 1.47
N GLN A 75 13.26 -11.06 2.46
CA GLN A 75 12.82 -11.65 3.73
C GLN A 75 11.88 -10.70 4.47
N PHE A 76 12.30 -9.45 4.68
CA PHE A 76 11.48 -8.43 5.33
C PHE A 76 10.12 -8.27 4.64
N TRP A 77 10.12 -8.14 3.31
CA TRP A 77 8.91 -7.90 2.55
C TRP A 77 7.95 -9.10 2.58
N GLN A 78 8.48 -10.32 2.48
CA GLN A 78 7.68 -11.54 2.62
C GLN A 78 6.98 -11.60 3.99
N LEU A 79 7.68 -11.22 5.06
CA LEU A 79 7.09 -11.19 6.40
C LEU A 79 5.98 -10.14 6.53
N LYS A 80 6.15 -8.95 5.94
CA LYS A 80 5.11 -7.92 5.90
C LYS A 80 3.90 -8.39 5.10
N GLN A 81 4.09 -9.04 3.95
CA GLN A 81 3.00 -9.62 3.15
C GLN A 81 2.24 -10.71 3.94
N ASN A 82 2.95 -11.48 4.75
CA ASN A 82 2.37 -12.48 5.66
C ASN A 82 1.77 -11.88 6.95
N ARG A 83 1.67 -10.55 7.05
CA ARG A 83 1.12 -9.82 8.20
C ARG A 83 1.85 -10.13 9.52
N THR A 84 3.15 -10.43 9.44
CA THR A 84 3.99 -10.59 10.63
C THR A 84 4.07 -9.26 11.38
N ALA A 85 3.89 -9.30 12.70
CA ALA A 85 3.98 -8.10 13.53
C ALA A 85 5.38 -7.48 13.50
N ASP A 86 5.47 -6.14 13.50
CA ASP A 86 6.76 -5.43 13.42
C ASP A 86 7.67 -5.73 14.62
N ALA A 87 7.10 -5.99 15.80
CA ALA A 87 7.84 -6.45 16.97
C ALA A 87 8.51 -7.83 16.78
N ALA A 88 7.88 -8.73 16.01
CA ALA A 88 8.46 -10.03 15.69
C ALA A 88 9.59 -9.89 14.66
N ILE A 89 9.39 -9.05 13.63
CA ILE A 89 10.42 -8.70 12.65
C ILE A 89 11.64 -8.07 13.35
N ALA A 90 11.42 -7.14 14.28
CA ALA A 90 12.46 -6.52 15.10
C ALA A 90 13.27 -7.56 15.88
N ARG A 91 12.60 -8.50 16.56
CA ARG A 91 13.25 -9.59 17.29
C ARG A 91 14.08 -10.49 16.38
N TRP A 92 13.56 -10.88 15.22
CA TRP A 92 14.32 -11.67 14.24
C TRP A 92 15.48 -10.90 13.61
N SER A 93 15.46 -9.58 13.71
CA SER A 93 16.58 -8.72 13.32
C SER A 93 17.65 -8.60 14.41
N GLY A 94 17.51 -9.32 15.52
CA GLY A 94 18.46 -9.33 16.64
C GLY A 94 18.18 -8.30 17.74
N LEU A 95 17.05 -7.56 17.68
CA LEU A 95 16.69 -6.64 18.76
C LEU A 95 16.16 -7.39 20.00
N GLU A 96 16.65 -6.99 21.16
CA GLU A 96 16.17 -7.47 22.45
C GLU A 96 14.85 -6.80 22.84
N LYS A 97 14.14 -7.38 23.81
CA LYS A 97 12.77 -6.97 24.18
C LYS A 97 12.71 -5.49 24.59
N GLU A 98 13.74 -5.03 25.27
CA GLU A 98 13.89 -3.67 25.81
C GLU A 98 14.16 -2.65 24.70
N GLN A 99 14.70 -3.09 23.55
CA GLN A 99 15.08 -2.25 22.41
C GLN A 99 13.94 -2.07 21.40
N ILE A 100 12.99 -3.02 21.37
CA ILE A 100 11.87 -3.04 20.43
C ILE A 100 10.98 -1.78 20.53
N PRO A 101 10.59 -1.27 21.72
CA PRO A 101 9.77 -0.07 21.80
C PRO A 101 10.42 1.16 21.15
N PHE A 102 11.73 1.36 21.37
CA PHE A 102 12.46 2.45 20.74
C PHE A 102 12.47 2.30 19.21
N PHE A 103 12.78 1.10 18.72
CA PHE A 103 12.76 0.79 17.28
C PHE A 103 11.39 1.08 16.65
N LEU A 104 10.29 0.64 17.27
CA LEU A 104 8.95 0.87 16.75
C LEU A 104 8.58 2.36 16.74
N GLY A 105 9.00 3.12 17.77
CA GLY A 105 8.85 4.57 17.77
C GLY A 105 9.58 5.24 16.61
N GLN A 106 10.80 4.80 16.30
CA GLN A 106 11.55 5.29 15.13
C GLN A 106 10.85 4.94 13.82
N VAL A 107 10.37 3.70 13.64
CA VAL A 107 9.63 3.29 12.43
C VAL A 107 8.39 4.16 12.23
N GLN A 108 7.61 4.41 13.28
CA GLN A 108 6.42 5.27 13.21
C GLN A 108 6.76 6.72 12.83
N GLN A 109 7.84 7.28 13.36
CA GLN A 109 8.28 8.63 13.02
C GLN A 109 8.83 8.73 11.59
N ILE A 110 9.55 7.71 11.13
CA ILE A 110 10.25 7.72 9.84
C ILE A 110 9.29 7.41 8.68
N VAL A 111 8.36 6.46 8.84
CA VAL A 111 7.49 6.00 7.75
C VAL A 111 6.62 7.10 7.14
N ASN A 112 6.31 8.13 7.94
CA ASN A 112 5.51 9.29 7.56
C ASN A 112 6.36 10.44 7.01
N GLN A 113 7.69 10.32 6.97
CA GLN A 113 8.54 11.38 6.45
C GLN A 113 8.38 11.52 4.93
N PRO A 114 8.13 12.75 4.42
CA PRO A 114 7.98 12.97 3.00
C PRO A 114 9.20 12.55 2.17
N THR A 115 10.38 12.57 2.80
CA THR A 115 11.67 12.24 2.20
C THR A 115 11.74 10.81 1.68
N LEU A 116 10.89 9.88 2.11
CA LEU A 116 10.91 8.49 1.61
C LEU A 116 9.86 8.20 0.53
N LEU A 117 8.96 9.15 0.26
CA LEU A 117 7.86 8.95 -0.68
C LEU A 117 8.32 8.77 -2.13
N HIS A 118 9.51 9.26 -2.48
CA HIS A 118 10.10 9.11 -3.82
C HIS A 118 10.51 7.67 -4.15
N GLN A 119 10.53 6.77 -3.15
CA GLN A 119 10.86 5.36 -3.33
C GLN A 119 9.63 4.52 -3.75
N ASP A 120 8.45 5.13 -3.75
CA ASP A 120 7.22 4.49 -4.21
C ASP A 120 7.22 4.38 -5.74
N SER A 121 6.74 3.27 -6.27
CA SER A 121 6.57 3.07 -7.71
C SER A 121 5.21 2.44 -8.02
N LEU A 122 4.69 2.63 -9.24
CA LEU A 122 3.44 1.96 -9.62
C LEU A 122 3.66 0.46 -9.77
N GLN A 123 2.67 -0.34 -9.34
CA GLN A 123 2.70 -1.78 -9.53
C GLN A 123 2.80 -2.16 -11.01
N ALA A 124 3.62 -3.18 -11.28
CA ALA A 124 3.72 -3.75 -12.62
C ALA A 124 2.36 -4.27 -13.09
N GLY A 125 1.91 -3.86 -14.27
CA GLY A 125 0.62 -4.26 -14.82
C GLY A 125 -0.60 -3.51 -14.29
N LEU A 126 -0.43 -2.51 -13.41
CA LEU A 126 -1.51 -1.69 -12.87
C LEU A 126 -2.40 -1.12 -13.98
N HIS A 127 -1.80 -0.50 -15.00
CA HIS A 127 -2.52 0.07 -16.12
C HIS A 127 -3.46 -0.97 -16.77
N ARG A 128 -2.93 -2.16 -17.08
CA ARG A 128 -3.70 -3.23 -17.70
C ARG A 128 -4.87 -3.66 -16.81
N ALA A 129 -4.63 -3.81 -15.51
CA ALA A 129 -5.66 -4.21 -14.55
C ALA A 129 -6.80 -3.17 -14.47
N VAL A 130 -6.47 -1.88 -14.34
CA VAL A 130 -7.46 -0.80 -14.24
C VAL A 130 -8.29 -0.68 -15.52
N HIS A 131 -7.67 -0.75 -16.70
CA HIS A 131 -8.39 -0.73 -17.97
C HIS A 131 -9.32 -1.94 -18.13
N LEU A 132 -8.88 -3.11 -17.67
CA LEU A 132 -9.69 -4.32 -17.71
C LEU A 132 -10.95 -4.17 -16.84
N LEU A 133 -10.79 -3.69 -15.61
CA LEU A 133 -11.92 -3.42 -14.71
C LEU A 133 -12.91 -2.43 -15.32
N LYS A 134 -12.40 -1.35 -15.94
CA LYS A 134 -13.23 -0.36 -16.63
C LYS A 134 -14.01 -0.97 -17.79
N ARG A 135 -13.38 -1.82 -18.60
CA ARG A 135 -14.01 -2.51 -19.74
C ARG A 135 -15.13 -3.45 -19.30
N TYR A 136 -15.01 -4.07 -18.12
CA TYR A 136 -16.06 -4.89 -17.52
C TYR A 136 -17.14 -4.08 -16.80
N GLY A 137 -17.11 -2.74 -16.85
CA GLY A 137 -18.09 -1.90 -16.19
C GLY A 137 -17.99 -1.89 -14.67
N VAL A 138 -16.84 -2.27 -14.11
CA VAL A 138 -16.58 -2.24 -12.66
C VAL A 138 -16.20 -0.83 -12.24
N SER A 139 -16.85 -0.31 -11.21
CA SER A 139 -16.51 0.97 -10.60
C SER A 139 -15.37 0.77 -9.58
N LEU A 140 -14.20 1.36 -9.84
CA LEU A 140 -13.04 1.25 -8.97
C LEU A 140 -13.00 2.41 -7.97
N VAL A 141 -13.03 2.10 -6.67
CA VAL A 141 -12.97 3.09 -5.59
C VAL A 141 -11.76 2.82 -4.71
N ILE A 142 -10.97 3.86 -4.49
CA ILE A 142 -9.78 3.81 -3.63
C ILE A 142 -10.16 4.28 -2.24
N VAL A 143 -9.84 3.49 -1.23
CA VAL A 143 -9.99 3.81 0.20
C VAL A 143 -8.66 3.58 0.88
N THR A 144 -7.99 4.66 1.27
CA THR A 144 -6.60 4.60 1.73
C THR A 144 -6.36 5.54 2.91
N LEU A 145 -5.30 5.25 3.66
CA LEU A 145 -4.83 6.14 4.73
C LEU A 145 -3.82 7.17 4.24
N ARG A 146 -3.45 7.09 2.96
CA ARG A 146 -2.62 8.09 2.30
C ARG A 146 -3.42 9.37 2.09
N HIS A 147 -2.73 10.50 2.16
CA HIS A 147 -3.36 11.80 1.95
C HIS A 147 -3.98 11.90 0.55
N SER A 148 -5.25 12.27 0.46
CA SER A 148 -6.03 12.18 -0.78
C SER A 148 -5.48 13.01 -1.95
N VAL A 149 -4.87 14.17 -1.66
CA VAL A 149 -4.23 15.02 -2.68
C VAL A 149 -3.04 14.31 -3.32
N GLN A 150 -2.26 13.59 -2.52
CA GLN A 150 -1.10 12.86 -3.03
C GLN A 150 -1.52 11.70 -3.93
N VAL A 151 -2.56 10.96 -3.52
CA VAL A 151 -3.14 9.88 -4.33
C VAL A 151 -3.62 10.41 -5.68
N LYS A 152 -4.36 11.53 -5.69
CA LYS A 152 -4.81 12.18 -6.92
C LYS A 152 -3.64 12.60 -7.81
N GLN A 153 -2.60 13.19 -7.24
CA GLN A 153 -1.42 13.61 -8.00
C GLN A 153 -0.74 12.43 -8.70
N ILE A 154 -0.47 11.34 -7.98
CA ILE A 154 0.16 10.14 -8.55
C ILE A 154 -0.72 9.55 -9.67
N LEU A 155 -2.03 9.49 -9.45
CA LEU A 155 -2.97 8.98 -10.47
C LEU A 155 -3.06 9.87 -11.72
N ARG A 156 -2.90 11.19 -11.58
CA ARG A 156 -2.85 12.13 -12.71
C ARG A 156 -1.60 11.95 -13.54
N GLU A 157 -0.45 11.89 -12.87
CA GLU A 157 0.85 11.65 -13.52
C GLU A 157 0.84 10.30 -14.27
N ALA A 158 0.13 9.31 -13.73
CA ALA A 158 -0.08 8.02 -14.35
C ALA A 158 -1.21 7.98 -15.39
N ASN A 159 -1.96 9.06 -15.63
CA ASN A 159 -3.16 9.06 -16.49
C ASN A 159 -4.24 8.02 -16.08
N LEU A 160 -4.33 7.70 -14.79
CA LEU A 160 -5.29 6.75 -14.23
C LEU A 160 -6.46 7.41 -13.50
N GLU A 161 -6.34 8.67 -13.06
CA GLU A 161 -7.40 9.37 -12.31
C GLU A 161 -8.80 9.27 -12.98
N PRO A 162 -8.96 9.47 -14.30
CA PRO A 162 -10.28 9.38 -14.95
C PRO A 162 -10.91 7.98 -14.92
N LEU A 163 -10.11 6.95 -14.65
CA LEU A 163 -10.57 5.55 -14.56
C LEU A 163 -11.05 5.19 -13.14
N ILE A 164 -10.78 6.05 -12.15
CA ILE A 164 -11.15 5.84 -10.76
C ILE A 164 -12.50 6.52 -10.47
N SER A 165 -13.43 5.76 -9.92
CA SER A 165 -14.80 6.19 -9.63
C SER A 165 -14.93 6.96 -8.30
N GLY A 166 -13.91 6.93 -7.44
CA GLY A 166 -13.86 7.68 -6.19
C GLY A 166 -12.56 7.44 -5.42
N ILE A 167 -12.10 8.47 -4.70
CA ILE A 167 -10.87 8.44 -3.89
C ILE A 167 -11.21 8.97 -2.51
N TYR A 168 -11.09 8.12 -1.50
CA TYR A 168 -11.30 8.40 -0.09
C TYR A 168 -9.98 8.19 0.64
N GLY A 169 -9.29 9.29 0.92
CA GLY A 169 -8.01 9.32 1.63
C GLY A 169 -8.13 10.15 2.90
N THR A 170 -7.09 10.18 3.72
CA THR A 170 -7.06 11.10 4.87
C THR A 170 -6.91 12.55 4.42
N SER A 171 -7.38 13.47 5.26
CA SER A 171 -7.05 14.90 5.22
C SER A 171 -5.92 15.27 6.19
N ASP A 172 -5.54 14.33 7.06
CA ASP A 172 -4.53 14.48 8.10
C ASP A 172 -3.46 13.40 7.92
N VAL A 173 -2.19 13.80 7.96
CA VAL A 173 -1.02 12.95 7.74
C VAL A 173 -0.70 12.11 9.00
N ASP A 174 -1.08 12.59 10.18
CA ASP A 174 -0.70 12.00 11.47
C ASP A 174 -1.68 10.93 11.97
N MET A 175 -2.90 10.89 11.42
CA MET A 175 -3.97 9.98 11.84
C MET A 175 -3.83 8.55 11.30
N ALA A 176 -2.83 8.29 10.45
CA ALA A 176 -2.67 7.00 9.79
C ALA A 176 -2.47 5.85 10.79
N TYR A 177 -1.78 6.06 11.91
CA TYR A 177 -1.33 4.96 12.79
C TYR A 177 -2.20 4.67 14.02
N LEU A 178 -3.13 5.56 14.39
CA LEU A 178 -3.80 5.44 15.68
C LEU A 178 -4.98 4.47 15.68
N ASN A 179 -5.68 4.27 14.55
CA ASN A 179 -6.77 3.27 14.42
C ASN A 179 -7.13 2.99 12.93
N HIS A 180 -6.25 2.26 12.24
CA HIS A 180 -6.37 1.99 10.79
C HIS A 180 -7.73 1.42 10.35
N SER A 181 -8.33 0.53 11.14
CA SER A 181 -9.61 -0.11 10.82
C SER A 181 -10.78 0.85 10.98
N GLU A 182 -10.84 1.62 12.07
CA GLU A 182 -11.92 2.57 12.32
C GLU A 182 -11.91 3.70 11.28
N HIS A 183 -10.73 4.22 10.94
CA HIS A 183 -10.59 5.24 9.91
C HIS A 183 -11.03 4.73 8.53
N LYS A 184 -10.65 3.50 8.13
CA LYS A 184 -11.12 2.93 6.87
C LYS A 184 -12.63 2.68 6.88
N THR A 185 -13.20 2.24 7.99
CA THR A 185 -14.66 2.08 8.13
C THR A 185 -15.37 3.43 7.99
N ALA A 186 -14.88 4.48 8.65
CA ALA A 186 -15.44 5.82 8.54
C ALA A 186 -15.39 6.36 7.09
N LEU A 187 -14.29 6.13 6.37
CA LEU A 187 -14.15 6.50 4.95
C LEU A 187 -15.16 5.73 4.06
N LEU A 188 -15.41 4.45 4.36
CA LEU A 188 -16.41 3.65 3.66
C LEU A 188 -17.84 4.14 3.93
N GLU A 189 -18.13 4.57 5.17
CA GLU A 189 -19.43 5.14 5.55
C GLU A 189 -19.71 6.48 4.86
N GLN A 190 -18.69 7.35 4.75
CA GLN A 190 -18.80 8.64 4.03
C GLN A 190 -19.30 8.45 2.59
N ARG A 191 -18.81 7.41 1.90
CA ARG A 191 -19.28 7.06 0.55
C ARG A 191 -20.72 6.58 0.52
N SER A 192 -21.13 5.78 1.52
CA SER A 192 -22.49 5.25 1.62
C SER A 192 -23.52 6.38 1.79
N GLN A 193 -23.17 7.43 2.52
CA GLN A 193 -24.00 8.62 2.69
C GLN A 193 -24.06 9.49 1.41
N THR A 194 -22.97 9.56 0.63
CA THR A 194 -22.94 10.32 -0.63
C THR A 194 -23.89 9.74 -1.69
N LYS A 195 -24.10 8.41 -1.69
CA LYS A 195 -25.08 7.74 -2.57
C LYS A 195 -26.54 8.02 -2.22
N ILE A 196 -26.86 8.43 -0.99
CA ILE A 196 -28.24 8.74 -0.56
C ILE A 196 -28.69 10.11 -1.10
N PHE A 197 -27.76 11.03 -1.33
CA PHE A 197 -28.08 12.40 -1.79
C PHE A 197 -28.11 12.58 -3.32
N SER A 198 -27.69 11.57 -4.11
CA SER A 198 -27.68 11.64 -5.58
C SER A 198 -28.85 10.88 -6.26
N ARG A 199 -29.87 10.51 -5.49
CA ARG A 199 -31.17 10.03 -6.01
C ARG A 199 -32.24 11.09 -5.80
N THR A 200 -32.03 12.30 -6.32
CA THR A 200 -33.16 13.19 -6.60
C THR A 200 -33.93 12.63 -7.79
N LYS A 201 -35.21 12.35 -7.55
CA LYS A 201 -36.19 11.85 -8.52
C LYS A 201 -36.16 12.70 -9.80
N PRO A 202 -36.36 12.12 -11.00
CA PRO A 202 -36.71 12.92 -12.16
C PRO A 202 -38.07 13.58 -11.88
N ALA A 203 -38.09 14.91 -11.95
CA ALA A 203 -39.33 15.65 -12.02
C ALA A 203 -39.96 15.36 -13.38
N TRP A 204 -41.07 14.63 -13.37
CA TRP A 204 -42.13 14.76 -14.36
C TRP A 204 -43.20 15.66 -13.73
#